data_AF-A0A973AVJ7-F1
#
_entry.id   AF-A0A973AVJ7-F1
#
_cell.length_a   1.000
_cell.length_b   1.000
_cell.length_c   1.000
_cell.angle_alpha   90.00
_cell.angle_beta   90.00
_cell.angle_gamma   90.00
#
_symmetry.space_group_name_H-M   'P 1'
#
loop_
_entity.id
_entity.type
_entity.pdbx_description
1 polymer ?
#
loop_
_entity_poly.entity_id
_entity_poly.type
_entity_poly.pdbx_seq_one_letter_code
_entity_poly.pdbx_strand_id
1 'polypeptide(L)'
;MSVIRPKPPEEPIEYDPAGVFAVGDVPQDSRNALAGMLEHARREMLDELACWRHDGSAAERPADAFLDLPNRLLADYNTSPGLRSPGTGRVASELFAILQTARRIRDTVDRVIVIGGGGAAIGTRVLFETCSHPFHNELSRGDRGGRPKLSCTGFDLDNDSAQGLLDLVAPSGAPRSGDLLDQWAVIVVATTAAGEPAAAAAARLFLQPLSASLGNDRKSLANRVVSISAPAGLLADLATVIGCPDALTVEDGVAGRHAIFTAASLLPAAIVGIDVVRLLTGAAAMHRRFREAPIADNPVLQCVAAWRLAAEHLAAPVRVLSGCGNRLEAVGHWHDQLLSDNLDPVAYGPTPPTAQRPRCLPGSPQQQTNRCDTLITNLVVREPRREPLAVPPSESHSDGNNRPDDLAGATWPGMLAASVAARHASAAQAGKPMADILLPRIDEHAVGQLLQMLLLATVVDRRLAGMV
;
A
#
# COMPACT_ATOMS: atom_id res chain seq x y z
N MET A 1 -1.79 -23.13 19.31
CA MET A 1 -1.20 -23.94 18.22
C MET A 1 -0.52 -22.99 17.25
N SER A 2 0.80 -23.04 17.15
CA SER A 2 1.55 -22.25 16.16
C SER A 2 1.19 -22.78 14.78
N VAL A 3 0.27 -22.12 14.09
CA VAL A 3 -0.06 -22.43 12.70
C VAL A 3 1.18 -22.08 11.90
N ILE A 4 1.98 -23.10 11.57
CA ILE A 4 2.99 -23.02 10.51
C ILE A 4 2.22 -22.46 9.30
N ARG A 5 2.42 -21.17 8.99
CA ARG A 5 1.86 -20.60 7.76
C ARG A 5 2.53 -21.40 6.64
N PRO A 6 1.79 -22.22 5.85
CA PRO A 6 2.38 -22.93 4.72
C PRO A 6 3.09 -21.91 3.84
N LYS A 7 4.28 -22.22 3.30
CA LYS A 7 5.03 -21.29 2.45
C LYS A 7 4.08 -20.82 1.34
N PRO A 8 3.61 -19.59 1.41
CA PRO A 8 2.58 -19.11 0.49
C PRO A 8 3.18 -18.96 -0.92
N PRO A 9 2.36 -19.16 -1.98
CA PRO A 9 2.84 -19.19 -3.35
C PRO A 9 3.53 -17.86 -3.74
N GLU A 10 4.54 -17.96 -4.60
CA GLU A 10 5.22 -16.82 -5.22
C GLU A 10 4.62 -16.50 -6.60
N GLU A 11 3.37 -16.92 -6.81
CA GLU A 11 2.66 -16.76 -8.08
C GLU A 11 2.59 -15.28 -8.49
N PRO A 12 2.77 -15.01 -9.79
CA PRO A 12 2.74 -13.65 -10.28
C PRO A 12 1.31 -13.11 -10.33
N ILE A 13 1.15 -11.80 -10.13
CA ILE A 13 -0.11 -11.14 -10.47
C ILE A 13 -0.25 -11.02 -12.00
N GLU A 14 -1.48 -11.00 -12.49
CA GLU A 14 -1.79 -10.86 -13.91
C GLU A 14 -2.66 -9.63 -14.15
N TYR A 15 -2.56 -9.06 -15.35
CA TYR A 15 -3.44 -8.00 -15.82
C TYR A 15 -4.26 -8.54 -16.99
N ASP A 16 -5.58 -8.45 -16.88
CA ASP A 16 -6.51 -8.84 -17.93
C ASP A 16 -7.17 -7.59 -18.54
N PRO A 17 -6.74 -7.18 -19.75
CA PRO A 17 -7.32 -6.06 -20.48
C PRO A 17 -8.52 -6.45 -21.36
N ALA A 18 -9.00 -7.71 -21.35
CA ALA A 18 -9.98 -8.21 -22.31
C ALA A 18 -11.27 -7.35 -22.38
N GLY A 19 -11.76 -6.89 -21.22
CA GLY A 19 -12.94 -6.04 -21.14
C GLY A 19 -12.75 -4.63 -21.72
N VAL A 20 -11.52 -4.16 -21.97
CA VAL A 20 -11.25 -2.90 -22.67
C VAL A 20 -11.41 -3.10 -24.17
N PHE A 21 -10.91 -4.22 -24.70
CA PHE A 21 -10.98 -4.55 -26.12
C PHE A 21 -12.35 -5.08 -26.57
N ALA A 22 -13.20 -5.51 -25.64
CA ALA A 22 -14.55 -6.00 -25.94
C ALA A 22 -15.56 -4.89 -26.29
N VAL A 23 -15.23 -3.62 -26.01
CA VAL A 23 -16.20 -2.53 -25.87
C VAL A 23 -16.17 -1.53 -27.03
N GLY A 24 -15.14 -1.56 -27.86
CA GLY A 24 -14.99 -0.70 -29.03
C GLY A 24 -13.86 -1.14 -29.94
N ASP A 25 -13.82 -0.59 -31.15
CA ASP A 25 -12.74 -0.89 -32.10
C ASP A 25 -11.50 -0.06 -31.75
N VAL A 26 -10.46 -0.74 -31.28
CA VAL A 26 -9.14 -0.14 -31.08
C VAL A 26 -8.26 -0.52 -32.26
N PRO A 27 -7.92 0.44 -33.15
CA PRO A 27 -7.16 0.16 -34.36
C PRO A 27 -5.84 -0.57 -34.05
N GLN A 28 -5.51 -1.57 -34.87
CA GLN A 28 -4.26 -2.32 -34.71
C GLN A 28 -3.03 -1.40 -34.79
N ASP A 29 -3.08 -0.37 -35.64
CA ASP A 29 -2.00 0.60 -35.81
C ASP A 29 -1.78 1.43 -34.55
N SER A 30 -2.84 1.88 -33.87
CA SER A 30 -2.75 2.56 -32.57
C SER A 30 -2.10 1.66 -31.51
N ARG A 31 -2.47 0.38 -31.48
CA ARG A 31 -1.88 -0.60 -30.56
C ARG A 31 -0.38 -0.79 -30.82
N ASN A 32 0.01 -0.90 -32.10
CA ASN A 32 1.40 -1.07 -32.50
C ASN A 32 2.24 0.19 -32.18
N ALA A 33 1.70 1.38 -32.46
CA ALA A 33 2.35 2.66 -32.15
C ALA A 33 2.58 2.82 -30.64
N LEU A 34 1.54 2.57 -29.83
CA LEU A 34 1.63 2.65 -28.38
C LEU A 34 2.61 1.62 -27.81
N ALA A 35 2.66 0.41 -28.37
CA ALA A 35 3.64 -0.59 -27.97
C ALA A 35 5.08 -0.09 -28.17
N GLY A 36 5.38 0.59 -29.28
CA GLY A 36 6.68 1.22 -29.53
C GLY A 36 7.02 2.31 -28.51
N MET A 37 6.05 3.17 -28.18
CA MET A 37 6.21 4.23 -27.17
C MET A 37 6.45 3.67 -25.77
N LEU A 38 5.68 2.64 -25.37
CA LEU A 38 5.83 1.95 -24.09
C LEU A 38 7.23 1.32 -23.96
N GLU A 39 7.71 0.67 -25.01
CA GLU A 39 9.04 0.06 -25.03
C GLU A 39 10.16 1.11 -24.96
N HIS A 40 9.97 2.25 -25.62
CA HIS A 40 10.91 3.36 -25.52
C HIS A 40 10.95 3.93 -24.09
N ALA A 41 9.80 4.29 -23.52
CA ALA A 41 9.72 4.83 -22.16
C ALA A 41 10.26 3.86 -21.10
N ARG A 42 10.01 2.55 -21.28
CA ARG A 42 10.61 1.51 -20.42
C ARG A 42 12.13 1.52 -20.52
N ARG A 43 12.70 1.54 -21.73
CA ARG A 43 14.16 1.50 -21.93
C ARG A 43 14.84 2.73 -21.35
N GLU A 44 14.32 3.92 -21.63
CA GLU A 44 14.86 5.18 -21.07
C GLU A 44 14.89 5.14 -19.54
N MET A 45 13.78 4.75 -18.91
CA MET A 45 13.70 4.62 -17.46
C MET A 45 14.71 3.62 -16.87
N LEU A 46 14.94 2.49 -17.55
CA LEU A 46 15.91 1.48 -17.13
C LEU A 46 17.35 1.93 -17.34
N ASP A 47 17.64 2.63 -18.44
CA ASP A 47 18.96 3.13 -18.78
C ASP A 47 19.38 4.25 -17.82
N GLU A 48 18.49 5.21 -17.52
CA GLU A 48 18.72 6.25 -16.51
C GLU A 48 19.04 5.65 -15.14
N LEU A 49 18.25 4.66 -14.70
CA LEU A 49 18.48 3.96 -13.43
C LEU A 49 19.80 3.19 -13.42
N ALA A 50 20.18 2.57 -14.55
CA ALA A 50 21.44 1.84 -14.70
C ALA A 50 22.65 2.79 -14.66
N CYS A 51 22.59 3.92 -15.36
CA CYS A 51 23.61 4.97 -15.31
C CYS A 51 23.79 5.48 -13.88
N TRP A 52 22.69 5.83 -13.20
CA TRP A 52 22.74 6.28 -11.81
C TRP A 52 23.39 5.24 -10.87
N ARG A 53 23.06 3.95 -11.05
CA ARG A 53 23.69 2.86 -10.27
C ARG A 53 25.19 2.70 -10.54
N HIS A 54 25.65 2.97 -11.76
CA HIS A 54 27.04 2.82 -12.15
C HIS A 54 27.90 4.00 -11.69
N ASP A 55 27.40 5.23 -11.88
CA ASP A 55 28.13 6.47 -11.64
C ASP A 55 28.11 6.91 -10.17
N GLY A 56 27.22 6.32 -9.36
CA GLY A 56 27.11 6.62 -7.93
C GLY A 56 26.78 8.10 -7.66
N SER A 57 27.37 8.67 -6.61
CA SER A 57 27.08 10.05 -6.16
C SER A 57 27.49 11.16 -7.14
N ALA A 58 28.08 10.83 -8.30
CA ALA A 58 28.45 11.78 -9.34
C ALA A 58 27.29 12.11 -10.31
N ALA A 59 26.28 11.24 -10.40
CA ALA A 59 25.10 11.45 -11.24
C ALA A 59 23.93 12.06 -10.43
N GLU A 60 23.19 12.97 -11.04
CA GLU A 60 21.93 13.46 -10.49
C GLU A 60 20.94 12.29 -10.36
N ARG A 61 20.28 12.17 -9.20
CA ARG A 61 19.39 11.05 -8.91
C ARG A 61 18.12 11.17 -9.77
N PRO A 62 17.76 10.14 -10.57
CA PRO A 62 16.49 10.14 -11.29
C PRO A 62 15.31 10.26 -10.34
N ALA A 63 14.29 11.05 -10.73
CA ALA A 63 13.10 11.29 -9.91
C ALA A 63 12.34 10.00 -9.55
N ASP A 64 12.49 8.95 -10.36
CA ASP A 64 11.86 7.65 -10.24
C ASP A 64 12.79 6.56 -9.66
N ALA A 65 13.97 6.92 -9.18
CA ALA A 65 14.90 5.99 -8.52
C ALA A 65 14.30 5.29 -7.27
N PHE A 66 13.20 5.81 -6.73
CA PHE A 66 12.45 5.13 -5.65
C PHE A 66 11.85 3.79 -6.09
N LEU A 67 11.58 3.59 -7.40
CA LEU A 67 11.06 2.34 -7.94
C LEU A 67 12.02 1.17 -7.72
N ASP A 68 13.30 1.45 -7.55
CA ASP A 68 14.35 0.47 -7.34
C ASP A 68 14.66 0.18 -5.86
N LEU A 69 14.04 0.95 -4.95
CA LEU A 69 14.27 0.83 -3.51
C LEU A 69 14.08 -0.61 -2.98
N PRO A 70 13.05 -1.39 -3.39
CA PRO A 70 12.93 -2.76 -2.92
C PRO A 70 14.11 -3.66 -3.29
N ASN A 71 14.67 -3.51 -4.49
CA ASN A 71 15.85 -4.26 -4.92
C ASN A 71 17.07 -3.88 -4.07
N ARG A 72 17.27 -2.58 -3.83
CA ARG A 72 18.40 -2.07 -3.03
C ARG A 72 18.34 -2.55 -1.58
N LEU A 73 17.19 -2.38 -0.93
CA LEU A 73 16.98 -2.84 0.45
C LEU A 73 17.22 -4.35 0.61
N LEU A 74 16.77 -5.16 -0.36
CA LEU A 74 17.01 -6.60 -0.36
C LEU A 74 18.47 -6.96 -0.65
N ALA A 75 19.12 -6.28 -1.59
CA ALA A 75 20.53 -6.51 -1.90
C ALA A 75 21.40 -6.23 -0.66
N ASP A 76 21.23 -5.06 -0.04
CA ASP A 76 21.98 -4.66 1.16
C ASP A 76 21.73 -5.62 2.32
N TYR A 77 20.48 -6.07 2.49
CA TYR A 77 20.11 -7.03 3.55
C TYR A 77 20.67 -8.45 3.31
N ASN A 78 20.73 -8.90 2.07
CA ASN A 78 21.19 -10.24 1.71
C ASN A 78 22.72 -10.32 1.52
N THR A 79 23.41 -9.18 1.51
CA THR A 79 24.86 -9.15 1.37
C THR A 79 25.52 -9.82 2.60
N SER A 80 25.97 -11.06 2.41
CA SER A 80 26.77 -11.80 3.39
C SER A 80 28.21 -11.28 3.38
N PRO A 81 28.92 -11.27 4.52
CA PRO A 81 30.28 -10.75 4.60
C PRO A 81 31.25 -11.58 3.75
N GLY A 82 31.61 -11.06 2.56
CA GLY A 82 32.66 -11.62 1.70
C GLY A 82 34.05 -11.07 2.05
N LEU A 83 34.90 -11.95 2.58
CA LEU A 83 36.37 -12.00 2.63
C LEU A 83 37.25 -10.74 2.86
N ARG A 84 36.73 -9.56 3.22
CA ARG A 84 37.59 -8.41 3.60
C ARG A 84 37.21 -7.69 4.91
N SER A 85 36.04 -7.94 5.48
CA SER A 85 35.70 -7.55 6.86
C SER A 85 34.59 -8.45 7.43
N PRO A 86 34.78 -9.12 8.57
CA PRO A 86 33.76 -9.96 9.18
C PRO A 86 32.70 -9.11 9.89
N GLY A 87 31.43 -9.22 9.48
CA GLY A 87 30.28 -8.93 10.35
C GLY A 87 29.37 -7.73 10.06
N THR A 88 29.64 -6.88 9.05
CA THR A 88 28.98 -5.56 8.97
C THR A 88 27.87 -5.40 7.90
N GLY A 89 27.81 -6.20 6.83
CA GLY A 89 26.90 -5.94 5.69
C GLY A 89 25.41 -5.93 6.04
N ARG A 90 24.85 -7.08 6.47
CA ARG A 90 23.45 -7.17 6.89
C ARG A 90 23.12 -6.33 8.11
N VAL A 91 24.03 -6.22 9.08
CA VAL A 91 23.78 -5.49 10.34
C VAL A 91 23.73 -3.97 10.11
N ALA A 92 24.45 -3.47 9.11
CA ALA A 92 24.43 -2.07 8.72
C ALA A 92 23.31 -1.71 7.73
N SER A 93 22.52 -2.68 7.25
CA SER A 93 21.48 -2.39 6.25
C SER A 93 20.24 -1.73 6.88
N GLU A 94 19.61 -0.83 6.13
CA GLU A 94 18.39 -0.13 6.56
C GLU A 94 17.28 -1.13 6.92
N LEU A 95 17.10 -2.17 6.10
CA LEU A 95 16.10 -3.20 6.35
C LEU A 95 16.36 -3.97 7.66
N PHE A 96 17.63 -4.19 8.04
CA PHE A 96 17.95 -4.79 9.33
C PHE A 96 17.62 -3.84 10.49
N ALA A 97 17.96 -2.55 10.37
CA ALA A 97 17.63 -1.53 11.38
C ALA A 97 16.10 -1.41 11.59
N ILE A 98 15.31 -1.46 10.51
CA ILE A 98 13.85 -1.49 10.55
C ILE A 98 13.36 -2.72 11.35
N LEU A 99 13.87 -3.91 11.02
CA LEU A 99 13.45 -5.16 11.68
C LEU A 99 13.86 -5.21 13.16
N GLN A 100 15.04 -4.68 13.49
CA GLN A 100 15.53 -4.58 14.87
C GLN A 100 14.68 -3.62 15.70
N THR A 101 14.42 -2.43 15.17
CA THR A 101 13.52 -1.44 15.79
C THR A 101 12.12 -2.02 15.96
N ALA A 102 11.59 -2.71 14.96
CA ALA A 102 10.28 -3.34 15.01
C ALA A 102 10.18 -4.39 16.13
N ARG A 103 11.22 -5.21 16.30
CA ARG A 103 11.29 -6.19 17.39
C ARG A 103 11.34 -5.51 18.75
N ARG A 104 12.19 -4.51 18.92
CA ARG A 104 12.32 -3.73 20.17
C ARG A 104 10.98 -3.14 20.62
N ILE A 105 10.26 -2.49 19.70
CA ILE A 105 8.95 -1.92 20.00
C ILE A 105 7.94 -3.03 20.32
N ARG A 106 7.83 -4.04 19.47
CA ARG A 106 6.89 -5.16 19.67
C ARG A 106 7.02 -5.83 21.03
N ASP A 107 8.26 -6.05 21.49
CA ASP A 107 8.54 -6.75 22.74
C ASP A 107 8.27 -5.87 23.98
N THR A 108 8.06 -4.57 23.80
CA THR A 108 7.91 -3.60 24.89
C THR A 108 6.54 -2.94 25.00
N VAL A 109 5.67 -3.08 23.99
CA VAL A 109 4.34 -2.44 23.98
C VAL A 109 3.23 -3.34 23.44
N ASP A 110 1.97 -3.02 23.79
CA ASP A 110 0.78 -3.61 23.18
C ASP A 110 -0.02 -2.66 22.27
N ARG A 111 0.37 -1.39 22.18
CA ARG A 111 -0.16 -0.47 21.16
C ARG A 111 0.93 0.41 20.57
N VAL A 112 0.83 0.66 19.27
CA VAL A 112 1.66 1.64 18.56
C VAL A 112 0.75 2.67 17.89
N ILE A 113 1.07 3.94 18.08
CA ILE A 113 0.43 5.06 17.39
C ILE A 113 1.41 5.60 16.35
N VAL A 114 1.01 5.54 15.08
CA VAL A 114 1.73 6.17 13.98
C VAL A 114 1.15 7.56 13.75
N ILE A 115 1.99 8.58 13.88
CA ILE A 115 1.68 9.98 13.67
C ILE A 115 2.36 10.42 12.39
N GLY A 116 1.60 10.70 11.33
CA GLY A 116 2.16 11.14 10.06
C GLY A 116 1.09 11.49 9.03
N GLY A 117 1.42 12.32 8.07
CA GLY A 117 0.44 12.79 7.07
C GLY A 117 0.35 11.96 5.82
N GLY A 118 -0.79 12.09 5.14
CA GLY A 118 -1.03 11.68 3.75
C GLY A 118 -0.41 10.33 3.42
N GLY A 119 0.70 10.36 2.67
CA GLY A 119 1.43 9.21 2.16
C GLY A 119 1.91 8.19 3.19
N ALA A 120 2.41 8.63 4.36
CA ALA A 120 2.93 7.72 5.38
C ALA A 120 1.81 6.98 6.13
N ALA A 121 0.74 7.72 6.48
CA ALA A 121 -0.44 7.14 7.12
C ALA A 121 -1.19 6.20 6.16
N ILE A 122 -1.38 6.61 4.91
CA ILE A 122 -2.06 5.75 3.94
C ILE A 122 -1.22 4.52 3.58
N GLY A 123 0.10 4.63 3.45
CA GLY A 123 1.00 3.49 3.21
C GLY A 123 0.95 2.49 4.36
N THR A 124 1.03 2.98 5.60
CA THR A 124 0.84 2.15 6.80
C THR A 124 -0.52 1.44 6.80
N ARG A 125 -1.59 2.17 6.50
CA ARG A 125 -2.95 1.64 6.44
C ARG A 125 -3.11 0.58 5.35
N VAL A 126 -2.56 0.82 4.16
CA VAL A 126 -2.52 -0.14 3.04
C VAL A 126 -1.90 -1.46 3.49
N LEU A 127 -0.71 -1.42 4.07
CA LEU A 127 -0.02 -2.64 4.51
C LEU A 127 -0.79 -3.32 5.65
N PHE A 128 -1.31 -2.55 6.61
CA PHE A 128 -2.07 -3.07 7.73
C PHE A 128 -3.36 -3.78 7.29
N GLU A 129 -4.21 -3.13 6.50
CA GLU A 129 -5.51 -3.68 6.08
C GLU A 129 -5.38 -4.88 5.13
N THR A 130 -4.39 -4.85 4.23
CA THR A 130 -4.18 -5.94 3.27
C THR A 130 -3.60 -7.18 3.93
N CYS A 131 -2.58 -7.00 4.79
CA CYS A 131 -1.77 -8.12 5.27
C CYS A 131 -2.16 -8.63 6.66
N SER A 132 -2.88 -7.84 7.47
CA SER A 132 -3.26 -8.21 8.84
C SER A 132 -4.64 -8.87 8.93
N HIS A 133 -5.03 -9.23 10.16
CA HIS A 133 -6.40 -9.64 10.45
C HIS A 133 -7.35 -8.44 10.29
N PRO A 134 -8.54 -8.56 9.67
CA PRO A 134 -9.47 -7.44 9.49
C PRO A 134 -9.89 -6.78 10.81
N PHE A 135 -9.91 -7.57 11.89
CA PHE A 135 -10.22 -7.14 13.24
C PHE A 135 -9.00 -7.19 14.16
N HIS A 136 -7.78 -6.98 13.63
CA HIS A 136 -6.52 -7.10 14.40
C HIS A 136 -6.58 -6.36 15.74
N ASN A 137 -7.09 -5.13 15.75
CA ASN A 137 -7.14 -4.30 16.96
C ASN A 137 -8.18 -4.76 18.00
N GLU A 138 -9.16 -5.58 17.60
CA GLU A 138 -10.17 -6.16 18.50
C GLU A 138 -9.71 -7.48 19.14
N LEU A 139 -8.68 -8.10 18.56
CA LEU A 139 -8.15 -9.35 19.05
C LEU A 139 -7.29 -9.17 20.31
N SER A 140 -7.29 -10.19 21.16
CA SER A 140 -6.34 -10.32 22.27
C SER A 140 -4.90 -10.31 21.74
N ARG A 141 -3.92 -9.96 22.59
CA ARG A 141 -2.51 -10.00 22.20
C ARG A 141 -2.07 -11.42 21.78
N GLY A 142 -2.63 -12.45 22.43
CA GLY A 142 -2.38 -13.85 22.08
C GLY A 142 -2.86 -14.19 20.67
N ASP A 143 -4.09 -13.81 20.34
CA ASP A 143 -4.69 -14.06 19.02
C ASP A 143 -4.02 -13.24 17.90
N ARG A 144 -3.42 -12.09 18.26
CA ARG A 144 -2.54 -11.32 17.37
C ARG A 144 -1.15 -11.94 17.17
N GLY A 145 -0.84 -13.07 17.82
CA GLY A 145 0.50 -13.68 17.76
C GLY A 145 1.58 -12.86 18.49
N GLY A 146 1.21 -12.21 19.60
CA GLY A 146 2.13 -11.37 20.39
C GLY A 146 2.46 -10.02 19.77
N ARG A 147 1.70 -9.58 18.75
CA ARG A 147 1.91 -8.32 18.03
C ARG A 147 1.05 -7.21 18.62
N PRO A 148 1.52 -5.95 18.73
CA PRO A 148 0.73 -4.84 19.27
C PRO A 148 -0.43 -4.44 18.34
N LYS A 149 -1.39 -3.68 18.90
CA LYS A 149 -2.42 -2.96 18.16
C LYS A 149 -1.77 -1.80 17.42
N LEU A 150 -2.34 -1.39 16.29
CA LEU A 150 -1.84 -0.29 15.48
C LEU A 150 -2.95 0.73 15.26
N SER A 151 -2.67 1.96 15.65
CA SER A 151 -3.51 3.12 15.39
C SER A 151 -2.72 4.10 14.53
N CYS A 152 -3.37 4.71 13.55
CA CYS A 152 -2.80 5.81 12.79
C CYS A 152 -3.59 7.07 13.13
N THR A 153 -2.90 8.18 13.28
CA THR A 153 -3.51 9.51 13.38
C THR A 153 -2.79 10.45 12.42
N GLY A 154 -3.59 11.12 11.58
CA GLY A 154 -3.10 11.95 10.50
C GLY A 154 -2.89 13.42 10.89
N PHE A 155 -2.50 14.24 9.90
CA PHE A 155 -2.58 15.71 9.96
C PHE A 155 -4.00 16.23 9.79
N ASP A 156 -4.98 15.36 9.90
CA ASP A 156 -6.39 15.67 9.77
C ASP A 156 -6.79 16.69 10.88
N LEU A 157 -5.97 16.78 11.95
CA LEU A 157 -6.14 17.65 13.11
C LEU A 157 -7.55 17.53 13.71
N ASP A 158 -8.17 16.36 13.53
CA ASP A 158 -9.48 16.05 14.05
C ASP A 158 -9.39 15.82 15.56
N ASN A 159 -10.00 16.73 16.31
CA ASN A 159 -10.03 16.73 17.76
C ASN A 159 -10.61 15.41 18.30
N ASP A 160 -11.73 14.96 17.74
CA ASP A 160 -12.49 13.84 18.32
C ASP A 160 -11.75 12.52 18.12
N SER A 161 -11.15 12.32 16.94
CA SER A 161 -10.26 11.17 16.69
C SER A 161 -9.02 11.18 17.59
N ALA A 162 -8.40 12.35 17.78
CA ALA A 162 -7.22 12.47 18.67
C ALA A 162 -7.59 12.20 20.13
N GLN A 163 -8.70 12.75 20.62
CA GLN A 163 -9.22 12.49 21.97
C GLN A 163 -9.59 11.01 22.15
N GLY A 164 -10.30 10.40 21.19
CA GLY A 164 -10.64 8.99 21.26
C GLY A 164 -9.42 8.07 21.31
N LEU A 165 -8.32 8.42 20.63
CA LEU A 165 -7.05 7.69 20.78
C LEU A 165 -6.41 7.92 22.15
N LEU A 166 -6.45 9.14 22.69
CA LEU A 166 -5.98 9.45 24.04
C LEU A 166 -6.78 8.69 25.10
N ASP A 167 -8.09 8.56 24.97
CA ASP A 167 -8.93 7.78 25.89
C ASP A 167 -8.50 6.31 25.96
N LEU A 168 -7.97 5.76 24.86
CA LEU A 168 -7.45 4.39 24.81
C LEU A 168 -6.09 4.23 25.48
N VAL A 169 -5.20 5.24 25.41
CA VAL A 169 -3.80 5.14 25.85
C VAL A 169 -3.47 5.91 27.12
N ALA A 170 -4.33 6.81 27.54
CA ALA A 170 -4.21 7.66 28.71
C ALA A 170 -5.60 7.98 29.31
N PRO A 171 -6.40 6.96 29.68
CA PRO A 171 -7.75 7.17 30.22
C PRO A 171 -7.72 7.99 31.52
N SER A 172 -8.64 8.94 31.62
CA SER A 172 -8.77 9.78 32.81
C SER A 172 -9.14 8.95 34.05
N GLY A 173 -8.38 9.08 35.13
CA GLY A 173 -8.68 8.46 36.43
C GLY A 173 -8.28 6.98 36.57
N ALA A 174 -7.68 6.36 35.55
CA ALA A 174 -7.17 4.99 35.62
C ALA A 174 -5.65 4.97 35.39
N PRO A 175 -4.82 4.97 36.46
CA PRO A 175 -3.38 4.85 36.29
C PRO A 175 -3.07 3.52 35.59
N ARG A 176 -2.37 3.61 34.45
CA ARG A 176 -1.96 2.43 33.69
C ARG A 176 -0.96 1.62 34.49
N SER A 177 -1.10 0.30 34.44
CA SER A 177 -0.20 -0.60 35.13
C SER A 177 1.16 -0.69 34.43
N GLY A 178 2.13 -1.32 35.10
CA GLY A 178 3.39 -1.73 34.47
C GLY A 178 3.23 -2.90 33.49
N ASP A 179 2.01 -3.44 33.30
CA ASP A 179 1.79 -4.57 32.41
C ASP A 179 1.99 -4.19 30.95
N LEU A 180 2.56 -5.11 30.19
CA LEU A 180 2.80 -4.97 28.75
C LEU A 180 1.56 -4.55 27.97
N LEU A 181 0.38 -5.01 28.38
CA LEU A 181 -0.91 -4.70 27.74
C LEU A 181 -1.28 -3.23 27.85
N ASP A 182 -0.75 -2.55 28.87
CA ASP A 182 -0.95 -1.12 29.05
C ASP A 182 0.13 -0.27 28.38
N GLN A 183 1.25 -0.86 27.98
CA GLN A 183 2.36 -0.13 27.38
C GLN A 183 2.09 0.24 25.92
N TRP A 184 2.52 1.44 25.52
CA TRP A 184 2.35 1.95 24.17
C TRP A 184 3.56 2.76 23.68
N ALA A 185 3.69 2.90 22.36
CA ALA A 185 4.77 3.62 21.70
C ALA A 185 4.23 4.55 20.60
N VAL A 186 5.06 5.52 20.22
CA VAL A 186 4.77 6.49 19.17
C VAL A 186 5.81 6.37 18.07
N ILE A 187 5.34 6.34 16.82
CA ILE A 187 6.18 6.48 15.63
C ILE A 187 5.78 7.79 14.98
N VAL A 188 6.70 8.74 14.90
CA VAL A 188 6.47 10.03 14.24
C VAL A 188 7.11 9.99 12.87
N VAL A 189 6.32 10.27 11.84
CA VAL A 189 6.74 10.16 10.44
C VAL A 189 6.48 11.48 9.72
N ALA A 190 7.53 12.04 9.11
CA ALA A 190 7.41 13.10 8.12
C ALA A 190 8.22 12.74 6.87
N THR A 191 7.53 12.55 5.76
CA THR A 191 8.13 12.27 4.45
C THR A 191 8.28 13.54 3.60
N THR A 192 7.80 14.69 4.10
CA THR A 192 7.88 15.99 3.42
C THR A 192 8.10 17.11 4.45
N ALA A 193 8.85 18.13 4.07
CA ALA A 193 9.07 19.32 4.91
C ALA A 193 7.74 20.04 5.24
N ALA A 194 6.79 20.08 4.30
CA ALA A 194 5.49 20.72 4.49
C ALA A 194 4.63 20.05 5.58
N GLY A 195 4.75 18.74 5.75
CA GLY A 195 4.01 17.99 6.78
C GLY A 195 4.65 18.03 8.17
N GLU A 196 5.92 18.44 8.24
CA GLU A 196 6.72 18.32 9.45
C GLU A 196 6.20 19.11 10.66
N PRO A 197 5.73 20.37 10.52
CA PRO A 197 5.20 21.13 11.66
C PRO A 197 3.94 20.49 12.27
N ALA A 198 3.02 19.98 11.44
CA ALA A 198 1.81 19.32 11.90
C ALA A 198 2.12 17.99 12.60
N ALA A 199 3.08 17.22 12.08
CA ALA A 199 3.58 16.00 12.72
C ALA A 199 4.17 16.28 14.09
N ALA A 200 5.01 17.31 14.19
CA ALA A 200 5.64 17.71 15.44
C ALA A 200 4.60 18.17 16.47
N ALA A 201 3.58 18.93 16.05
CA ALA A 201 2.50 19.38 16.92
C ALA A 201 1.66 18.20 17.45
N ALA A 202 1.23 17.30 16.56
CA ALA A 202 0.50 16.09 16.95
C ALA A 202 1.36 15.20 17.86
N ALA A 203 2.64 15.01 17.55
CA ALA A 203 3.56 14.26 18.39
C ALA A 203 3.61 14.81 19.82
N ARG A 204 3.68 16.13 20.01
CA ARG A 204 3.68 16.73 21.35
C ARG A 204 2.46 16.36 22.19
N LEU A 205 1.27 16.28 21.58
CA LEU A 205 0.03 15.90 22.27
C LEU A 205 0.10 14.48 22.85
N PHE A 206 0.75 13.56 22.14
CA PHE A 206 0.90 12.16 22.61
C PHE A 206 2.17 11.96 23.45
N LEU A 207 3.24 12.72 23.21
CA LEU A 207 4.49 12.59 23.96
C LEU A 207 4.34 13.03 25.42
N GLN A 208 3.50 14.01 25.72
CA GLN A 208 3.25 14.46 27.09
C GLN A 208 2.65 13.35 27.99
N PRO A 209 1.50 12.73 27.65
CA PRO A 209 0.96 11.62 28.44
C PRO A 209 1.86 10.38 28.40
N LEU A 210 2.56 10.11 27.29
CA LEU A 210 3.54 9.02 27.22
C LEU A 210 4.66 9.22 28.23
N SER A 211 5.29 10.40 28.25
CA SER A 211 6.34 10.76 29.21
C SER A 211 5.85 10.62 30.65
N ALA A 212 4.65 11.14 30.95
CA ALA A 212 4.07 11.04 32.28
C ALA A 212 3.86 9.57 32.70
N SER A 213 3.37 8.72 31.80
CA SER A 213 3.18 7.28 32.07
C SER A 213 4.48 6.52 32.33
N LEU A 214 5.62 7.05 31.86
CA LEU A 214 6.96 6.50 32.04
C LEU A 214 7.71 7.18 33.21
N GLY A 215 7.01 7.92 34.07
CA GLY A 215 7.62 8.62 35.20
C GLY A 215 8.55 9.76 34.79
N ASN A 216 8.38 10.31 33.58
CA ASN A 216 9.24 11.32 32.96
C ASN A 216 10.72 10.88 32.81
N ASP A 217 10.98 9.58 32.75
CA ASP A 217 12.31 9.07 32.46
C ASP A 217 12.62 9.19 30.96
N ARG A 218 13.63 10.01 30.64
CA ARG A 218 14.05 10.28 29.26
C ARG A 218 14.51 9.03 28.52
N LYS A 219 15.19 8.08 29.20
CA LYS A 219 15.66 6.84 28.57
C LYS A 219 14.50 5.92 28.20
N SER A 220 13.52 5.81 29.08
CA SER A 220 12.29 5.05 28.82
C SER A 220 11.51 5.67 27.68
N LEU A 221 11.38 7.00 27.65
CA LEU A 221 10.74 7.72 26.54
C LEU A 221 11.45 7.48 25.21
N ALA A 222 12.78 7.61 25.17
CA ALA A 222 13.58 7.31 23.98
C ALA A 222 13.39 5.88 23.46
N ASN A 223 13.14 4.92 24.36
CA ASN A 223 12.82 3.54 23.99
C ASN A 223 11.36 3.32 23.56
N ARG A 224 10.51 4.36 23.56
CA ARG A 224 9.10 4.30 23.13
C ARG A 224 8.77 5.21 21.96
N VAL A 225 9.72 6.04 21.54
CA VAL A 225 9.55 6.98 20.43
C VAL A 225 10.48 6.60 19.30
N VAL A 226 9.96 6.53 18.08
CA VAL A 226 10.76 6.37 16.87
C VAL A 226 10.45 7.54 15.94
N SER A 227 11.49 8.19 15.43
CA SER A 227 11.36 9.25 14.44
C SER A 227 11.77 8.72 13.07
N ILE A 228 10.97 9.04 12.05
CA ILE A 228 11.24 8.72 10.65
C ILE A 228 11.10 10.02 9.85
N SER A 229 12.23 10.60 9.46
CA SER A 229 12.26 11.90 8.78
C SER A 229 13.41 12.01 7.78
N ALA A 230 13.49 13.15 7.11
CA ALA A 230 14.74 13.55 6.45
C ALA A 230 15.87 13.68 7.50
N PRO A 231 17.15 13.64 7.08
CA PRO A 231 18.30 13.71 8.00
C PRO A 231 18.39 14.99 8.85
N ALA A 232 17.76 16.08 8.38
CA ALA A 232 17.67 17.35 9.08
C ALA A 232 16.21 17.83 9.10
N GLY A 233 15.83 18.59 10.13
CA GLY A 233 14.47 19.12 10.30
C GLY A 233 13.98 19.05 11.75
N LEU A 234 12.77 19.56 11.97
CA LEU A 234 12.11 19.59 13.29
C LEU A 234 11.99 18.20 13.94
N LEU A 235 11.73 17.14 13.16
CA LEU A 235 11.60 15.78 13.69
C LEU A 235 12.95 15.11 13.96
N ALA A 236 13.98 15.46 13.18
CA ALA A 236 15.36 15.05 13.46
C ALA A 236 15.87 15.69 14.75
N ASP A 237 15.57 16.98 14.95
CA ASP A 237 15.88 17.71 16.18
C ASP A 237 15.10 17.13 17.37
N LEU A 238 13.81 16.83 17.20
CA LEU A 238 12.98 16.19 18.22
C LEU A 238 13.57 14.85 18.67
N ALA A 239 13.96 14.00 17.72
CA ALA A 239 14.58 12.71 18.02
C ALA A 239 15.89 12.87 18.80
N THR A 240 16.70 13.86 18.42
CA THR A 240 17.96 14.20 19.09
C THR A 240 17.73 14.67 20.53
N VAL A 241 16.73 15.55 20.75
CA VAL A 241 16.37 16.07 22.08
C VAL A 241 15.87 14.95 23.00
N ILE A 242 15.01 14.06 22.49
CA ILE A 242 14.53 12.89 23.26
C ILE A 242 15.70 11.93 23.51
N GLY A 243 16.62 11.78 22.57
CA GLY A 243 17.72 10.84 22.59
C GLY A 243 17.31 9.46 22.07
N CYS A 244 16.46 9.42 21.05
CA CYS A 244 15.99 8.19 20.42
C CYS A 244 17.19 7.37 19.89
N PRO A 245 17.28 6.06 20.19
CA PRO A 245 18.40 5.23 19.75
C PRO A 245 18.37 4.95 18.25
N ASP A 246 17.17 4.98 17.65
CA ASP A 246 16.92 4.64 16.26
C ASP A 246 16.43 5.90 15.53
N ALA A 247 17.28 6.46 14.66
CA ALA A 247 16.90 7.51 13.72
C ALA A 247 16.85 6.88 12.32
N LEU A 248 15.65 6.48 11.89
CA LEU A 248 15.45 5.96 10.55
C LEU A 248 15.24 7.14 9.61
N THR A 249 15.92 7.13 8.48
CA THR A 249 15.82 8.20 7.50
C THR A 249 14.92 7.79 6.34
N VAL A 250 14.30 8.78 5.71
CA VAL A 250 13.67 8.62 4.40
C VAL A 250 14.59 9.28 3.40
N GLU A 251 14.96 8.56 2.34
CA GLU A 251 15.86 9.10 1.33
C GLU A 251 15.26 10.34 0.64
N ASP A 252 16.12 11.32 0.38
CA ASP A 252 15.74 12.55 -0.33
C ASP A 252 15.16 12.22 -1.72
N GLY A 253 14.04 12.86 -2.05
CA GLY A 253 13.27 12.63 -3.28
C GLY A 253 12.20 11.52 -3.16
N VAL A 254 12.21 10.70 -2.10
CA VAL A 254 11.17 9.67 -1.87
C VAL A 254 10.14 10.18 -0.88
N ALA A 255 9.19 10.97 -1.37
CA ALA A 255 8.21 11.66 -0.55
C ALA A 255 6.79 11.08 -0.66
N GLY A 256 6.05 11.21 0.44
CA GLY A 256 4.60 10.98 0.49
C GLY A 256 4.20 9.58 0.04
N ARG A 257 3.30 9.53 -0.93
CA ARG A 257 2.70 8.30 -1.48
C ARG A 257 3.70 7.35 -2.17
N HIS A 258 4.87 7.83 -2.61
CA HIS A 258 5.94 6.99 -3.15
C HIS A 258 6.78 6.30 -2.06
N ALA A 259 6.59 6.68 -0.78
CA ALA A 259 7.36 6.17 0.36
C ALA A 259 6.82 4.85 0.95
N ILE A 260 5.98 4.10 0.21
CA ILE A 260 5.35 2.87 0.71
C ILE A 260 6.36 1.75 1.01
N PHE A 261 7.54 1.78 0.39
CA PHE A 261 8.63 0.83 0.60
C PHE A 261 9.78 1.40 1.44
N THR A 262 9.61 2.55 2.09
CA THR A 262 10.62 3.11 3.00
C THR A 262 10.32 2.72 4.46
N ALA A 263 11.23 3.05 5.38
CA ALA A 263 11.02 2.92 6.82
C ALA A 263 9.65 3.46 7.29
N ALA A 264 9.13 4.52 6.65
CA ALA A 264 7.85 5.16 6.99
C ALA A 264 6.67 4.18 7.05
N SER A 265 6.62 3.22 6.12
CA SER A 265 5.55 2.22 6.06
C SER A 265 6.03 0.83 6.49
N LEU A 266 7.31 0.50 6.23
CA LEU A 266 7.87 -0.80 6.57
C LEU A 266 8.01 -1.01 8.09
N LEU A 267 8.36 0.02 8.87
CA LEU A 267 8.50 -0.14 10.32
C LEU A 267 7.16 -0.45 11.00
N PRO A 268 6.08 0.35 10.82
CA PRO A 268 4.77 0.01 11.37
C PRO A 268 4.28 -1.37 10.94
N ALA A 269 4.46 -1.74 9.67
CA ALA A 269 4.08 -3.04 9.15
C ALA A 269 4.86 -4.19 9.82
N ALA A 270 6.18 -4.05 9.94
CA ALA A 270 7.02 -5.02 10.61
C ALA A 270 6.60 -5.18 12.08
N ILE A 271 6.28 -4.09 12.80
CA ILE A 271 5.86 -4.13 14.21
C ILE A 271 4.65 -5.04 14.42
N VAL A 272 3.61 -4.89 13.59
CA VAL A 272 2.38 -5.70 13.65
C VAL A 272 2.53 -7.11 13.09
N GLY A 273 3.72 -7.46 12.59
CA GLY A 273 4.07 -8.82 12.18
C GLY A 273 3.88 -9.13 10.70
N ILE A 274 3.78 -8.11 9.85
CA ILE A 274 3.82 -8.28 8.40
C ILE A 274 5.25 -8.64 7.99
N ASP A 275 5.39 -9.63 7.12
CA ASP A 275 6.69 -10.03 6.55
C ASP A 275 7.12 -9.03 5.47
N VAL A 276 7.83 -7.99 5.91
CA VAL A 276 8.33 -6.93 5.02
C VAL A 276 9.41 -7.42 4.05
N VAL A 277 10.17 -8.47 4.39
CA VAL A 277 11.16 -9.04 3.46
C VAL A 277 10.44 -9.71 2.29
N ARG A 278 9.37 -10.45 2.59
CA ARG A 278 8.51 -11.07 1.58
C ARG A 278 7.75 -10.03 0.75
N LEU A 279 7.30 -8.94 1.37
CA LEU A 279 6.70 -7.80 0.68
C LEU A 279 7.66 -7.20 -0.36
N LEU A 280 8.89 -6.89 0.07
CA LEU A 280 9.91 -6.34 -0.82
C LEU A 280 10.33 -7.35 -1.90
N THR A 281 10.32 -8.65 -1.60
CA THR A 281 10.61 -9.71 -2.58
C THR A 281 9.56 -9.73 -3.69
N GLY A 282 8.28 -9.56 -3.33
CA GLY A 282 7.20 -9.41 -4.31
C GLY A 282 7.35 -8.16 -5.18
N ALA A 283 7.69 -7.03 -4.56
CA ALA A 283 7.96 -5.80 -5.29
C ALA A 283 9.14 -5.96 -6.27
N ALA A 284 10.25 -6.54 -5.83
CA ALA A 284 11.41 -6.85 -6.66
C ALA A 284 11.06 -7.81 -7.82
N ALA A 285 10.22 -8.81 -7.57
CA ALA A 285 9.75 -9.74 -8.61
C ALA A 285 8.95 -9.02 -9.70
N MET A 286 8.06 -8.08 -9.32
CA MET A 286 7.34 -7.25 -10.28
C MET A 286 8.26 -6.32 -11.06
N HIS A 287 9.23 -5.69 -10.39
CA HIS A 287 10.23 -4.84 -11.06
C HIS A 287 11.03 -5.64 -12.09
N ARG A 288 11.49 -6.85 -11.74
CA ARG A 288 12.16 -7.75 -12.68
C ARG A 288 11.27 -8.09 -13.88
N ARG A 289 10.00 -8.44 -13.64
CA ARG A 289 9.05 -8.74 -14.71
C ARG A 289 8.83 -7.53 -15.62
N PHE A 290 8.72 -6.32 -15.05
CA PHE A 290 8.61 -5.09 -15.82
C PHE A 290 9.80 -4.91 -16.78
N ARG A 291 11.01 -5.19 -16.30
CA ARG A 291 12.24 -5.08 -17.09
C ARG A 291 12.34 -6.11 -18.21
N GLU A 292 12.01 -7.37 -17.91
CA GLU A 292 12.39 -8.51 -18.76
C GLU A 292 11.25 -9.06 -19.61
N ALA A 293 9.99 -8.93 -19.18
CA ALA A 293 8.87 -9.55 -19.87
C ALA A 293 8.50 -8.77 -21.15
N PRO A 294 8.08 -9.48 -22.23
CA PRO A 294 7.51 -8.82 -23.40
C PRO A 294 6.20 -8.11 -23.01
N ILE A 295 5.80 -7.09 -23.79
CA ILE A 295 4.59 -6.29 -23.51
C ILE A 295 3.35 -7.16 -23.29
N ALA A 296 3.19 -8.24 -24.06
CA ALA A 296 2.06 -9.15 -23.96
C ALA A 296 1.95 -9.89 -22.61
N ASP A 297 3.06 -10.02 -21.87
CA ASP A 297 3.12 -10.70 -20.57
C ASP A 297 3.49 -9.74 -19.43
N ASN A 298 3.50 -8.43 -19.69
CA ASN A 298 3.98 -7.43 -18.74
C ASN A 298 2.80 -6.64 -18.16
N PRO A 299 2.35 -6.93 -16.93
CA PRO A 299 1.12 -6.37 -16.38
C PRO A 299 1.19 -4.84 -16.21
N VAL A 300 2.37 -4.29 -15.99
CA VAL A 300 2.58 -2.83 -15.93
C VAL A 300 2.28 -2.21 -17.30
N LEU A 301 2.91 -2.72 -18.35
CA LEU A 301 2.77 -2.16 -19.70
C LEU A 301 1.36 -2.39 -20.26
N GLN A 302 0.75 -3.55 -19.98
CA GLN A 302 -0.65 -3.81 -20.34
C GLN A 302 -1.61 -2.85 -19.62
N CYS A 303 -1.34 -2.54 -18.36
CA CYS A 303 -2.14 -1.60 -17.58
C CYS A 303 -2.06 -0.18 -18.16
N VAL A 304 -0.86 0.32 -18.45
CA VAL A 304 -0.69 1.64 -19.08
C VAL A 304 -1.30 1.65 -20.49
N ALA A 305 -1.15 0.56 -21.25
CA ALA A 305 -1.78 0.44 -22.56
C ALA A 305 -3.31 0.56 -22.47
N ALA A 306 -3.94 -0.17 -21.55
CA ALA A 306 -5.37 -0.10 -21.31
C ALA A 306 -5.83 1.30 -20.90
N TRP A 307 -5.08 1.99 -20.03
CA TRP A 307 -5.37 3.36 -19.63
C TRP A 307 -5.36 4.34 -20.81
N ARG A 308 -4.34 4.27 -21.67
CA ARG A 308 -4.18 5.15 -22.83
C ARG A 308 -5.23 4.88 -23.90
N LEU A 309 -5.43 3.61 -24.26
CA LEU A 309 -6.40 3.22 -25.27
C LEU A 309 -7.84 3.54 -24.81
N ALA A 310 -8.16 3.36 -23.53
CA ALA A 310 -9.47 3.74 -23.01
C ALA A 310 -9.69 5.27 -23.08
N ALA A 311 -8.69 6.07 -22.73
CA ALA A 311 -8.78 7.52 -22.80
C ALA A 311 -8.89 8.03 -24.25
N GLU A 312 -8.06 7.52 -25.16
CA GLU A 312 -7.91 8.03 -26.52
C GLU A 312 -8.99 7.50 -27.48
N HIS A 313 -9.41 6.24 -27.31
CA HIS A 313 -10.31 5.57 -28.27
C HIS A 313 -11.69 5.24 -27.71
N LEU A 314 -11.86 5.16 -26.39
CA LEU A 314 -13.12 4.77 -25.75
C LEU A 314 -13.79 5.92 -24.97
N ALA A 315 -13.27 7.14 -25.10
CA ALA A 315 -13.74 8.33 -24.38
C ALA A 315 -13.83 8.13 -22.86
N ALA A 316 -12.96 7.28 -22.31
CA ALA A 316 -12.96 6.87 -20.90
C ALA A 316 -11.68 7.31 -20.15
N PRO A 317 -11.43 8.62 -19.99
CA PRO A 317 -10.20 9.13 -19.36
C PRO A 317 -10.19 9.01 -17.82
N VAL A 318 -11.36 8.87 -17.18
CA VAL A 318 -11.48 8.69 -15.73
C VAL A 318 -11.06 7.28 -15.36
N ARG A 319 -10.22 7.11 -14.35
CA ARG A 319 -9.66 5.80 -13.95
C ARG A 319 -10.09 5.48 -12.55
N VAL A 320 -10.70 4.30 -12.35
CA VAL A 320 -11.14 3.84 -11.03
C VAL A 320 -10.51 2.49 -10.73
N LEU A 321 -9.78 2.41 -9.61
CA LEU A 321 -9.32 1.14 -9.05
C LEU A 321 -10.34 0.63 -8.03
N SER A 322 -10.97 -0.50 -8.36
CA SER A 322 -12.09 -1.06 -7.59
C SER A 322 -11.67 -2.35 -6.88
N GLY A 323 -11.55 -2.32 -5.56
CA GLY A 323 -11.28 -3.51 -4.77
C GLY A 323 -12.53 -4.38 -4.57
N CYS A 324 -12.47 -5.68 -4.93
CA CYS A 324 -13.60 -6.60 -4.68
C CYS A 324 -13.70 -7.10 -3.22
N GLY A 325 -13.28 -6.29 -2.24
CA GLY A 325 -13.38 -6.62 -0.81
C GLY A 325 -12.73 -5.58 0.11
N ASN A 326 -13.18 -5.51 1.36
CA ASN A 326 -12.85 -4.44 2.32
C ASN A 326 -11.33 -4.27 2.58
N ARG A 327 -10.51 -5.31 2.36
CA ARG A 327 -9.06 -5.25 2.62
C ARG A 327 -8.24 -4.49 1.57
N LEU A 328 -8.82 -4.23 0.40
CA LEU A 328 -8.13 -3.59 -0.72
C LEU A 328 -8.57 -2.13 -0.92
N GLU A 329 -9.48 -1.64 -0.08
CA GLU A 329 -10.02 -0.29 -0.20
C GLU A 329 -8.93 0.77 0.02
N ALA A 330 -8.08 0.61 1.04
CA ALA A 330 -6.93 1.49 1.26
C ALA A 330 -5.96 1.52 0.06
N VAL A 331 -5.79 0.41 -0.67
CA VAL A 331 -4.98 0.39 -1.91
C VAL A 331 -5.58 1.33 -2.95
N GLY A 332 -6.91 1.31 -3.09
CA GLY A 332 -7.63 2.27 -3.94
C GLY A 332 -7.36 3.72 -3.53
N HIS A 333 -7.51 4.06 -2.23
CA HIS A 333 -7.25 5.43 -1.75
C HIS A 333 -5.81 5.88 -1.98
N TRP A 334 -4.84 4.98 -1.78
CA TRP A 334 -3.44 5.25 -2.07
C TRP A 334 -3.19 5.45 -3.57
N HIS A 335 -3.80 4.63 -4.42
CA HIS A 335 -3.71 4.78 -5.87
C HIS A 335 -4.35 6.08 -6.38
N ASP A 336 -5.46 6.51 -5.78
CA ASP A 336 -6.09 7.80 -6.11
C ASP A 336 -5.13 8.97 -5.85
N GLN A 337 -4.40 8.92 -4.73
CA GLN A 337 -3.34 9.90 -4.43
C GLN A 337 -2.19 9.79 -5.44
N LEU A 338 -1.78 8.57 -5.81
CA LEU A 338 -0.72 8.37 -6.80
C LEU A 338 -1.05 9.05 -8.12
N LEU A 339 -2.25 8.83 -8.65
CA LEU A 339 -2.67 9.43 -9.91
C LEU A 339 -2.88 10.95 -9.81
N SER A 340 -3.47 11.45 -8.73
CA SER A 340 -3.81 12.89 -8.59
C SER A 340 -2.59 13.80 -8.71
N ASP A 341 -1.48 13.39 -8.12
CA ASP A 341 -0.25 14.17 -8.10
C ASP A 341 0.64 13.94 -9.36
N ASN A 342 0.20 13.09 -10.29
CA ASN A 342 0.89 12.81 -11.56
C ASN A 342 0.15 13.39 -12.77
N LEU A 343 -0.86 14.21 -12.54
CA LEU A 343 -1.64 14.87 -13.60
C LEU A 343 -1.30 16.35 -13.64
N ASP A 344 -1.05 16.85 -14.85
CA ASP A 344 -0.91 18.28 -15.06
C ASP A 344 -2.30 18.92 -14.88
N PRO A 345 -2.49 19.80 -13.86
CA PRO A 345 -3.76 20.47 -13.66
C PRO A 345 -4.21 21.28 -14.89
N VAL A 346 -3.28 21.68 -15.77
CA VAL A 346 -3.56 22.39 -17.03
C VAL A 346 -4.13 21.45 -18.11
N ALA A 347 -3.64 20.21 -18.19
CA ALA A 347 -4.05 19.25 -19.21
C ALA A 347 -5.35 18.49 -18.85
N TYR A 348 -5.61 18.27 -17.57
CA TYR A 348 -6.71 17.40 -17.10
C TYR A 348 -7.90 18.14 -16.46
N GLY A 349 -7.80 19.47 -16.28
CA GLY A 349 -8.85 20.28 -15.64
C GLY A 349 -8.94 20.07 -14.11
N PRO A 350 -9.84 20.78 -13.42
CA PRO A 350 -9.84 20.88 -11.95
C PRO A 350 -10.33 19.62 -11.22
N THR A 351 -10.85 18.62 -11.94
CA THR A 351 -11.34 17.37 -11.34
C THR A 351 -10.34 16.27 -11.63
N PRO A 352 -9.65 15.71 -10.62
CA PRO A 352 -8.81 14.56 -10.88
C PRO A 352 -9.67 13.42 -11.47
N PRO A 353 -9.21 12.73 -12.52
CA PRO A 353 -9.85 11.57 -13.12
C PRO A 353 -9.99 10.38 -12.15
N THR A 354 -9.57 10.54 -10.90
CA THR A 354 -9.74 9.60 -9.79
C THR A 354 -10.73 10.06 -8.73
N ALA A 355 -11.59 11.06 -9.03
CA ALA A 355 -12.61 11.57 -8.12
C ALA A 355 -13.20 10.43 -7.28
N GLN A 356 -13.14 10.57 -5.95
CA GLN A 356 -13.56 9.58 -4.94
C GLN A 356 -14.99 9.09 -5.23
N ARG A 357 -15.09 8.11 -6.12
CA ARG A 357 -16.32 7.47 -6.51
C ARG A 357 -16.46 6.24 -5.61
N PRO A 358 -17.57 6.05 -4.86
CA PRO A 358 -17.76 4.89 -4.00
C PRO A 358 -17.30 3.61 -4.68
N ARG A 359 -16.24 3.02 -4.13
CA ARG A 359 -15.65 1.77 -4.59
C ARG A 359 -16.71 0.67 -4.41
N CYS A 360 -17.02 0.00 -5.52
CA CYS A 360 -18.11 -0.93 -5.74
C CYS A 360 -18.69 -1.63 -4.48
N LEU A 361 -19.88 -1.20 -4.07
CA LEU A 361 -20.93 -2.14 -3.65
C LEU A 361 -21.76 -2.50 -4.90
N PRO A 362 -22.23 -3.76 -5.04
CA PRO A 362 -23.23 -4.10 -6.05
C PRO A 362 -24.41 -3.13 -5.98
N GLY A 363 -24.72 -2.47 -7.10
CA GLY A 363 -25.84 -1.51 -7.18
C GLY A 363 -25.51 -0.07 -6.76
N SER A 364 -24.23 0.32 -6.64
CA SER A 364 -23.90 1.72 -6.38
C SER A 364 -24.46 2.62 -7.50
N PRO A 365 -25.08 3.78 -7.17
CA PRO A 365 -25.80 4.62 -8.13
C PRO A 365 -24.91 5.15 -9.27
N GLN A 366 -23.60 5.14 -9.10
CA GLN A 366 -22.63 5.50 -10.14
C GLN A 366 -22.41 4.41 -11.19
N GLN A 367 -22.67 3.13 -10.91
CA GLN A 367 -22.71 2.10 -11.96
C GLN A 367 -23.89 2.33 -12.93
N GLN A 368 -24.94 2.99 -12.46
CA GLN A 368 -26.15 3.33 -13.22
C GLN A 368 -26.05 4.66 -13.98
N THR A 369 -24.96 5.44 -13.84
CA THR A 369 -24.82 6.66 -14.65
C THR A 369 -24.47 6.27 -16.09
N ASN A 370 -25.18 6.86 -17.06
CA ASN A 370 -24.97 6.63 -18.50
C ASN A 370 -23.69 7.30 -19.05
N ARG A 371 -22.78 7.80 -18.21
CA ARG A 371 -21.53 8.40 -18.68
C ARG A 371 -20.48 7.29 -18.86
N CYS A 372 -20.08 7.05 -20.10
CA CYS A 372 -19.00 6.13 -20.49
C CYS A 372 -17.60 6.72 -20.28
N ASP A 373 -17.45 7.69 -19.36
CA ASP A 373 -16.21 8.45 -19.18
C ASP A 373 -15.14 7.73 -18.36
N THR A 374 -15.39 6.49 -17.94
CA THR A 374 -14.61 5.80 -16.91
C THR A 374 -14.14 4.41 -17.33
N LEU A 375 -12.85 4.16 -17.17
CA LEU A 375 -12.23 2.84 -17.12
C LEU A 375 -12.22 2.33 -15.67
N ILE A 376 -12.85 1.17 -15.45
CA ILE A 376 -12.83 0.50 -14.15
C ILE A 376 -11.80 -0.63 -14.20
N THR A 377 -10.81 -0.61 -13.32
CA THR A 377 -9.89 -1.72 -13.09
C THR A 377 -10.27 -2.43 -11.79
N ASN A 378 -10.72 -3.69 -11.84
CA ASN A 378 -11.05 -4.44 -10.62
C ASN A 378 -9.82 -5.15 -10.05
N LEU A 379 -9.67 -5.16 -8.73
CA LEU A 379 -8.77 -6.07 -8.03
C LEU A 379 -9.55 -7.34 -7.69
N VAL A 380 -9.20 -8.45 -8.36
CA VAL A 380 -9.86 -9.75 -8.21
C VAL A 380 -8.91 -10.70 -7.50
N VAL A 381 -9.37 -11.36 -6.44
CA VAL A 381 -8.58 -12.31 -5.67
C VAL A 381 -9.04 -13.73 -6.00
N ARG A 382 -8.14 -14.56 -6.53
CA ARG A 382 -8.45 -15.95 -6.92
C ARG A 382 -8.74 -16.83 -5.70
N GLU A 383 -7.88 -16.77 -4.69
CA GLU A 383 -7.99 -17.61 -3.50
C GLU A 383 -8.11 -16.82 -2.19
N PRO A 384 -9.13 -17.12 -1.34
CA PRO A 384 -9.16 -16.61 0.02
C PRO A 384 -8.09 -17.28 0.90
N ARG A 385 -7.60 -16.55 1.92
CA ARG A 385 -6.67 -17.11 2.92
C ARG A 385 -7.30 -18.12 3.88
N ARG A 386 -8.63 -18.11 3.98
CA ARG A 386 -9.42 -18.92 4.92
C ARG A 386 -10.37 -19.80 4.12
N GLU A 387 -10.83 -20.86 4.77
CA GLU A 387 -11.87 -21.73 4.23
C GLU A 387 -13.07 -20.90 3.75
N PRO A 388 -13.55 -21.12 2.51
CA PRO A 388 -14.73 -20.44 1.99
C PRO A 388 -15.94 -20.69 2.86
N LEU A 389 -16.65 -19.62 3.23
CA LEU A 389 -17.95 -19.75 3.89
C LEU A 389 -19.00 -20.14 2.86
N ALA A 390 -19.75 -21.20 3.13
CA ALA A 390 -20.92 -21.60 2.34
C ALA A 390 -22.20 -21.04 2.98
N VAL A 391 -23.16 -20.65 2.14
CA VAL A 391 -24.51 -20.27 2.60
C VAL A 391 -25.20 -21.52 3.17
N PRO A 392 -25.62 -21.50 4.44
CA PRO A 392 -26.32 -22.62 5.04
C PRO A 392 -27.72 -22.78 4.42
N PRO A 393 -28.27 -24.00 4.36
CA PRO A 393 -29.67 -24.19 3.97
C PRO A 393 -30.59 -23.52 4.99
N SER A 394 -31.72 -22.98 4.54
CA SER A 394 -32.75 -22.46 5.44
C SER A 394 -33.76 -23.56 5.79
N GLU A 395 -34.20 -23.60 7.05
CA GLU A 395 -35.21 -24.57 7.52
C GLU A 395 -36.64 -24.16 7.12
N SER A 396 -36.83 -22.91 6.69
CA SER A 396 -38.13 -22.35 6.35
C SER A 396 -38.44 -22.51 4.87
N HIS A 397 -39.35 -23.42 4.52
CA HIS A 397 -39.90 -23.49 3.17
C HIS A 397 -40.87 -22.32 2.94
N SER A 398 -40.39 -21.15 2.52
CA SER A 398 -41.29 -20.09 2.03
C SER A 398 -41.70 -20.38 0.58
N ASP A 399 -43.01 -20.50 0.36
CA ASP A 399 -43.62 -20.80 -0.94
C ASP A 399 -43.66 -19.57 -1.85
N GLY A 400 -42.50 -19.10 -2.30
CA GLY A 400 -42.38 -17.99 -3.24
C GLY A 400 -41.15 -18.06 -4.14
N ASN A 401 -41.24 -17.45 -5.33
CA ASN A 401 -40.22 -17.47 -6.40
C ASN A 401 -38.89 -16.72 -6.09
N ASN A 402 -38.64 -16.29 -4.85
CA ASN A 402 -37.41 -15.63 -4.42
C ASN A 402 -36.92 -16.33 -3.15
N ARG A 403 -36.19 -17.44 -3.28
CA ARG A 403 -35.75 -18.21 -2.10
C ARG A 403 -34.28 -17.90 -1.80
N PRO A 404 -33.94 -17.51 -0.56
CA PRO A 404 -32.58 -17.61 -0.05
C PRO A 404 -31.97 -19.01 -0.24
N ASP A 405 -32.82 -20.04 -0.34
CA ASP A 405 -32.46 -21.44 -0.63
C ASP A 405 -31.77 -21.63 -2.00
N ASP A 406 -32.03 -20.77 -2.99
CA ASP A 406 -31.38 -20.88 -4.31
C ASP A 406 -29.87 -20.60 -4.23
N LEU A 407 -29.43 -19.96 -3.14
CA LEU A 407 -28.04 -19.68 -2.83
C LEU A 407 -27.44 -20.70 -1.85
N ALA A 408 -28.22 -21.65 -1.33
CA ALA A 408 -27.72 -22.64 -0.38
C ALA A 408 -26.56 -23.45 -1.01
N GLY A 409 -25.47 -23.60 -0.26
CA GLY A 409 -24.24 -24.23 -0.75
C GLY A 409 -23.36 -23.35 -1.65
N ALA A 410 -23.86 -22.21 -2.15
CA ALA A 410 -23.00 -21.22 -2.80
C ALA A 410 -21.99 -20.66 -1.78
N THR A 411 -20.75 -20.51 -2.20
CA THR A 411 -19.70 -19.98 -1.33
C THR A 411 -19.55 -18.47 -1.49
N TRP A 412 -19.14 -17.77 -0.43
CA TRP A 412 -18.88 -16.33 -0.48
C TRP A 412 -17.93 -15.93 -1.63
N PRO A 413 -16.78 -16.62 -1.84
CA PRO A 413 -15.93 -16.36 -2.99
C PRO A 413 -16.62 -16.64 -4.33
N GLY A 414 -17.42 -17.71 -4.42
CA GLY A 414 -18.18 -18.05 -5.63
C GLY A 414 -19.21 -16.98 -5.99
N MET A 415 -19.97 -16.48 -5.01
CA MET A 415 -20.94 -15.39 -5.19
C MET A 415 -20.26 -14.09 -5.60
N LEU A 416 -19.10 -13.78 -5.01
CA LEU A 416 -18.29 -12.62 -5.41
C LEU A 416 -17.79 -12.75 -6.85
N ALA A 417 -17.27 -13.91 -7.24
CA ALA A 417 -16.81 -14.19 -8.60
C ALA A 417 -17.95 -14.07 -9.62
N ALA A 418 -19.13 -14.62 -9.31
CA ALA A 418 -20.33 -14.47 -10.14
C ALA A 418 -20.75 -13.00 -10.28
N SER A 419 -20.66 -12.21 -9.20
CA SER A 419 -20.95 -10.77 -9.22
C SER A 419 -19.95 -9.98 -10.08
N VAL A 420 -18.67 -10.37 -10.09
CA VAL A 420 -17.66 -9.78 -10.97
C VAL A 420 -17.95 -10.12 -12.44
N ALA A 421 -18.25 -11.38 -12.74
CA ALA A 421 -18.59 -11.82 -14.10
C ALA A 421 -19.85 -11.12 -14.64
N ALA A 422 -20.90 -11.01 -13.83
CA ALA A 422 -22.11 -10.29 -14.19
C ALA A 422 -21.85 -8.80 -14.47
N ARG A 423 -20.93 -8.19 -13.73
CA ARG A 423 -20.51 -6.79 -13.93
C ARG A 423 -19.77 -6.60 -15.25
N HIS A 424 -18.85 -7.51 -15.59
CA HIS A 424 -18.19 -7.52 -16.91
C HIS A 424 -19.19 -7.62 -18.04
N ALA A 425 -20.14 -8.54 -17.95
CA ALA A 425 -21.19 -8.71 -18.96
C ALA A 425 -22.05 -7.44 -19.11
N SER A 426 -22.46 -6.83 -18.00
CA SER A 426 -23.24 -5.58 -18.01
C SER A 426 -22.44 -4.39 -18.56
N ALA A 427 -21.16 -4.27 -18.19
CA ALA A 427 -20.28 -3.22 -18.70
C ALA A 427 -20.05 -3.34 -20.20
N ALA A 428 -19.84 -4.56 -20.70
CA ALA A 428 -19.71 -4.84 -22.13
C ALA A 428 -20.97 -4.43 -22.91
N GLN A 429 -22.16 -4.80 -22.42
CA GLN A 429 -23.44 -4.39 -23.03
C GLN A 429 -23.64 -2.86 -23.01
N ALA A 430 -23.13 -2.19 -21.98
CA ALA A 430 -23.26 -0.75 -21.80
C ALA A 430 -22.17 0.06 -22.52
N GLY A 431 -21.25 -0.56 -23.24
CA GLY A 431 -20.18 0.18 -23.91
C GLY A 431 -19.14 0.75 -22.92
N LYS A 432 -18.95 0.13 -21.74
CA LYS A 432 -18.06 0.65 -20.67
C LYS A 432 -16.81 -0.21 -20.52
N PRO A 433 -15.59 0.34 -20.72
CA PRO A 433 -14.37 -0.46 -20.66
C PRO A 433 -14.04 -0.90 -19.24
N MET A 434 -13.62 -2.16 -19.09
CA MET A 434 -13.26 -2.76 -17.81
C MET A 434 -11.98 -3.61 -17.95
N ALA A 435 -11.15 -3.62 -16.91
CA ALA A 435 -9.97 -4.48 -16.83
C ALA A 435 -9.89 -5.10 -15.44
N ASP A 436 -9.12 -6.17 -15.29
CA ASP A 436 -8.89 -6.81 -14.00
C ASP A 436 -7.39 -6.93 -13.69
N ILE A 437 -7.03 -6.71 -12.43
CA ILE A 437 -5.78 -7.18 -11.85
C ILE A 437 -6.10 -8.42 -11.04
N LEU A 438 -5.54 -9.55 -11.45
CA LEU A 438 -5.77 -10.85 -10.83
C LEU A 438 -4.67 -11.12 -9.81
N LEU A 439 -5.04 -11.12 -8.53
CA LEU A 439 -4.17 -11.52 -7.44
C LEU A 439 -4.41 -13.01 -7.14
N PRO A 440 -3.35 -13.85 -7.06
CA PRO A 440 -3.52 -15.25 -6.67
C PRO A 440 -4.12 -15.34 -5.26
N ARG A 441 -3.62 -14.50 -4.35
CA ARG A 441 -4.05 -14.36 -2.97
C ARG A 441 -3.66 -12.97 -2.49
N ILE A 442 -4.38 -12.40 -1.53
CA ILE A 442 -3.87 -11.22 -0.82
C ILE A 442 -2.80 -11.71 0.15
N ASP A 443 -1.52 -11.51 -0.11
CA ASP A 443 -0.41 -11.79 0.82
C ASP A 443 0.76 -10.83 0.62
N GLU A 444 1.76 -10.87 1.49
CA GLU A 444 2.86 -9.91 1.44
C GLU A 444 3.52 -9.89 0.06
N HIS A 445 3.73 -11.06 -0.55
CA HIS A 445 4.36 -11.15 -1.87
C HIS A 445 3.46 -10.57 -2.97
N ALA A 446 2.19 -10.96 -3.03
CA ALA A 446 1.25 -10.46 -4.04
C ALA A 446 0.93 -8.96 -3.87
N VAL A 447 0.82 -8.48 -2.62
CA VAL A 447 0.64 -7.05 -2.32
C VAL A 447 1.90 -6.28 -2.73
N GLY A 448 3.10 -6.81 -2.47
CA GLY A 448 4.35 -6.20 -2.93
C GLY A 448 4.39 -6.05 -4.45
N GLN A 449 3.99 -7.09 -5.18
CA GLN A 449 3.85 -7.03 -6.64
C GLN A 449 2.83 -5.96 -7.08
N LEU A 450 1.64 -5.92 -6.45
CA LEU A 450 0.59 -4.96 -6.79
C LEU A 450 1.05 -3.52 -6.59
N LEU A 451 1.64 -3.20 -5.44
CA LEU A 451 2.10 -1.86 -5.12
C LEU A 451 3.21 -1.42 -6.07
N GLN A 452 4.18 -2.29 -6.36
CA GLN A 452 5.22 -2.00 -7.34
C GLN A 452 4.65 -1.82 -8.75
N MET A 453 3.69 -2.67 -9.16
CA MET A 453 3.05 -2.58 -10.47
C MET A 453 2.38 -1.23 -10.66
N LEU A 454 1.61 -0.77 -9.66
CA LEU A 454 0.90 0.51 -9.71
C LEU A 454 1.88 1.70 -9.74
N LEU A 455 2.94 1.68 -8.92
CA LEU A 455 4.00 2.71 -8.97
C LEU A 455 4.65 2.79 -10.36
N LEU A 456 5.05 1.65 -10.92
CA LEU A 456 5.66 1.58 -12.25
C LEU A 456 4.70 2.07 -13.32
N ALA A 457 3.44 1.64 -13.29
CA ALA A 457 2.44 2.02 -14.27
C ALA A 457 2.20 3.53 -14.27
N THR A 458 2.10 4.15 -13.09
CA THR A 458 1.93 5.59 -12.99
C THR A 458 3.16 6.37 -13.52
N VAL A 459 4.38 5.90 -13.25
CA VAL A 459 5.59 6.58 -13.76
C VAL A 459 5.71 6.45 -15.28
N VAL A 460 5.49 5.24 -15.83
CA VAL A 460 5.50 5.01 -17.29
C VAL A 460 4.44 5.86 -17.96
N ASP A 461 3.22 5.90 -17.41
CA ASP A 461 2.15 6.75 -17.93
C ASP A 461 2.54 8.23 -17.94
N ARG A 462 3.19 8.72 -16.88
CA ARG A 462 3.65 10.11 -16.79
C ARG A 462 4.75 10.44 -17.80
N ARG A 463 5.70 9.53 -18.03
CA ARG A 463 6.73 9.68 -19.08
C ARG A 463 6.10 9.79 -20.47
N LEU A 464 5.09 8.95 -20.76
CA LEU A 464 4.32 9.05 -22.02
C LEU A 464 3.56 10.37 -22.18
N ALA A 465 3.19 11.02 -21.08
CA ALA A 465 2.57 12.35 -21.11
C ALA A 465 3.57 13.50 -21.33
N GLY A 466 4.89 13.23 -21.36
CA GLY A 466 5.93 14.26 -21.44
C GLY A 466 6.11 15.07 -20.15
N MET A 467 5.74 14.49 -19.00
CA MET A 467 5.70 15.18 -17.70
C MET A 467 6.86 14.81 -16.75
N VAL A 468 7.85 14.04 -17.18
CA VAL A 468 9.07 13.68 -16.41
C VAL A 468 10.28 13.94 -17.28
#